data_AF-A0A7D5CKY4-F1
#
_entry.id   AF-A0A7D5CKY4-F1
#
_cell.length_a   1.000
_cell.length_b   1.000
_cell.length_c   1.000
_cell.angle_alpha   90.00
_cell.angle_beta   90.00
_cell.angle_gamma   90.00
#
_symmetry.space_group_name_H-M   'P 1'
#
loop_
_entity.id
_entity.type
_entity.pdbx_description
1 polymer ?
#
loop_
_entity_poly.entity_id
_entity_poly.type
_entity_poly.pdbx_seq_one_letter_code
_entity_poly.pdbx_strand_id
1 'polypeptide(L)'
;MDSQRALAGGAVVVVAVALLSAAVVPGAVAPPDDGPLRPGPVHVVDADIATGEITGQTAELELFATLAHRGNPAENVTVRFEATDAESGLLEAAEEVSVGDLTAEGERRVSTTLTVPREGGYELEGVVYRNGTRVDEFTRQVSGVEALTPAYAESNVSFVDDPILEPVTVSIVDAGENRTTLELGSWLTAVGPSEADSLSVTFIVRQAESNVVAARTSVDAGGLQEGRSDTVTAEVSVPSEYNYYVDAVLTRDGVIVDTAGGVVNLDPTETIDRDQTEQEVEFDASDFESDDGPPDRPEGTEATAAQTPGFGPVVAVVALLSAGLLARRRR
;
A
#
# COMPACT_ATOMS: atom_id res chain seq x y z
N MET A 1 -103.53 -13.60 24.55
CA MET A 1 -102.54 -12.51 24.48
C MET A 1 -101.40 -13.02 23.60
N ASP A 2 -101.18 -12.36 22.47
CA ASP A 2 -100.41 -12.84 21.33
C ASP A 2 -98.91 -13.06 21.63
N SER A 3 -98.44 -14.28 21.35
CA SER A 3 -97.03 -14.69 21.44
C SER A 3 -96.10 -13.87 20.53
N GLN A 4 -96.61 -13.25 19.46
CA GLN A 4 -95.86 -12.32 18.62
C GLN A 4 -95.53 -11.00 19.31
N ARG A 5 -96.42 -10.47 20.17
CA ARG A 5 -96.15 -9.21 20.91
C ARG A 5 -95.17 -9.44 22.05
N ALA A 6 -95.17 -10.62 22.66
CA ALA A 6 -94.21 -11.00 23.70
C ALA A 6 -92.79 -11.17 23.14
N LEU A 7 -92.65 -11.77 21.95
CA LEU A 7 -91.34 -11.93 21.29
C LEU A 7 -90.79 -10.62 20.74
N ALA A 8 -91.63 -9.78 20.13
CA ALA A 8 -91.20 -8.46 19.66
C ALA A 8 -90.81 -7.53 20.82
N GLY A 9 -91.58 -7.53 21.92
CA GLY A 9 -91.22 -6.78 23.12
C GLY A 9 -89.94 -7.28 23.78
N GLY A 10 -89.74 -8.60 23.85
CA GLY A 10 -88.52 -9.20 24.36
C GLY A 10 -87.28 -8.86 23.53
N ALA A 11 -87.39 -8.91 22.20
CA ALA A 11 -86.27 -8.57 21.31
C ALA A 11 -85.84 -7.10 21.44
N VAL A 12 -86.81 -6.18 21.54
CA VAL A 12 -86.50 -4.74 21.74
C VAL A 12 -85.82 -4.51 23.09
N VAL A 13 -86.26 -5.18 24.15
CA VAL A 13 -85.63 -5.08 25.48
C VAL A 13 -84.21 -5.66 25.45
N VAL A 14 -83.99 -6.80 24.80
CA VAL A 14 -82.65 -7.40 24.70
C VAL A 14 -81.70 -6.50 23.91
N VAL A 15 -82.15 -5.91 22.81
CA VAL A 15 -81.34 -4.96 22.02
C VAL A 15 -81.07 -3.68 22.81
N ALA A 16 -82.07 -3.15 23.52
CA ALA A 16 -81.90 -1.96 24.35
C ALA A 16 -80.93 -2.21 25.52
N VAL A 17 -81.02 -3.38 26.17
CA VAL A 17 -80.09 -3.80 27.23
C VAL A 17 -78.69 -4.03 26.68
N ALA A 18 -78.55 -4.63 25.49
CA ALA A 18 -77.25 -4.82 24.83
C ALA A 18 -76.59 -3.49 24.40
N LEU A 19 -77.38 -2.53 23.94
CA LEU A 19 -76.88 -1.19 23.59
C LEU A 19 -76.53 -0.38 24.84
N LEU A 20 -77.32 -0.49 25.90
CA LEU A 20 -77.02 0.13 27.18
C LEU A 20 -75.80 -0.49 27.85
N SER A 21 -75.60 -1.81 27.77
CA SER A 21 -74.38 -2.44 28.29
C SER A 21 -73.15 -2.08 27.47
N ALA A 22 -73.26 -1.92 26.14
CA ALA A 22 -72.17 -1.41 25.31
C ALA A 22 -71.83 0.07 25.62
N ALA A 23 -72.81 0.90 26.00
CA ALA A 23 -72.60 2.31 26.33
C ALA A 23 -72.09 2.56 27.76
N VAL A 24 -72.27 1.61 28.68
CA VAL A 24 -71.97 1.78 30.12
C VAL A 24 -70.68 1.09 30.56
N VAL A 25 -69.96 0.42 29.64
CA VAL A 25 -68.58 -0.07 29.91
C VAL A 25 -67.58 0.98 29.40
N PRO A 26 -67.00 1.82 30.27
CA PRO A 26 -65.92 2.71 29.87
C PRO A 26 -64.73 1.83 29.47
N GLY A 27 -64.29 1.90 28.22
CA GLY A 27 -63.14 1.13 27.71
C GLY A 27 -63.44 -0.12 26.88
N ALA A 28 -64.71 -0.37 26.49
CA ALA A 28 -65.03 -1.47 25.57
C ALA A 28 -64.59 -1.20 24.10
N VAL A 29 -64.28 0.05 23.77
CA VAL A 29 -63.61 0.44 22.53
C VAL A 29 -62.19 0.83 22.91
N ALA A 30 -61.22 -0.03 22.63
CA ALA A 30 -59.82 0.37 22.69
C ALA A 30 -59.64 1.55 21.71
N PRO A 31 -59.06 2.68 22.12
CA PRO A 31 -58.62 3.68 21.16
C PRO A 31 -57.68 2.99 20.15
N PRO A 32 -57.63 3.43 18.89
CA PRO A 32 -56.59 2.96 17.99
C PRO A 32 -55.24 3.10 18.69
N ASP A 33 -54.40 2.07 18.60
CA ASP A 33 -53.07 2.09 19.20
C ASP A 33 -52.26 3.22 18.54
N ASP A 34 -52.25 4.41 19.16
CA ASP A 34 -51.30 5.49 18.89
C ASP A 34 -49.92 5.10 19.45
N GLY A 35 -49.48 3.87 19.18
CA GLY A 35 -48.12 3.45 19.43
C GLY A 35 -47.15 4.31 18.61
N PRO A 36 -45.89 4.48 19.04
CA PRO A 36 -44.92 5.25 18.27
C PRO A 36 -44.88 4.70 16.85
N LEU A 37 -45.09 5.59 15.87
CA LEU A 37 -45.07 5.24 14.45
C LEU A 37 -43.78 4.48 14.15
N ARG A 38 -43.88 3.29 13.56
CA ARG A 38 -42.70 2.50 13.19
C ARG A 38 -41.80 3.38 12.31
N PRO A 39 -40.52 3.59 12.66
CA PRO A 39 -39.60 4.37 11.84
C PRO A 39 -39.49 3.78 10.44
N GLY A 40 -39.34 4.64 9.45
CA GLY A 40 -39.10 4.23 8.08
C GLY A 40 -37.78 3.45 7.93
N PRO A 41 -37.69 2.52 6.96
CA PRO A 41 -36.44 1.87 6.64
C PRO A 41 -35.38 2.88 6.19
N VAL A 42 -34.12 2.55 6.46
CA VAL A 42 -32.94 3.25 5.95
C VAL A 42 -32.04 2.18 5.35
N HIS A 43 -31.66 2.36 4.09
CA HIS A 43 -30.83 1.41 3.36
C HIS A 43 -29.66 2.10 2.68
N VAL A 44 -28.51 1.42 2.59
CA VAL A 44 -27.40 1.83 1.75
C VAL A 44 -27.74 1.41 0.32
N VAL A 45 -27.88 2.38 -0.58
CA VAL A 45 -28.17 2.10 -2.00
C VAL A 45 -26.92 2.16 -2.87
N ASP A 46 -25.89 2.85 -2.40
CA ASP A 46 -24.64 3.03 -3.11
C ASP A 46 -23.49 3.33 -2.13
N ALA A 47 -22.28 2.90 -2.50
CA ALA A 47 -21.08 3.13 -1.71
C ALA A 47 -19.84 3.18 -2.62
N ASP A 48 -19.09 4.28 -2.53
CA ASP A 48 -17.93 4.60 -3.36
C ASP A 48 -16.70 4.87 -2.49
N ILE A 49 -15.52 4.80 -3.14
CA ILE A 49 -14.23 5.10 -2.54
C ILE A 49 -13.45 6.01 -3.48
N ALA A 50 -12.78 7.02 -2.93
CA ALA A 50 -11.79 7.83 -3.61
C ALA A 50 -10.51 7.94 -2.78
N THR A 51 -9.45 8.51 -3.35
CA THR A 51 -8.17 8.75 -2.68
C THR A 51 -8.02 10.24 -2.36
N GLY A 52 -7.60 10.54 -1.12
CA GLY A 52 -7.22 11.88 -0.66
C GLY A 52 -5.71 12.10 -0.72
N GLU A 53 -5.14 12.67 0.35
CA GLU A 53 -3.69 12.83 0.46
C GLU A 53 -2.95 11.48 0.53
N ILE A 54 -1.84 11.37 -0.20
CA ILE A 54 -0.97 10.18 -0.19
C ILE A 54 0.43 10.62 0.23
N THR A 55 0.97 9.97 1.26
CA THR A 55 2.32 10.21 1.78
C THR A 55 3.21 8.97 1.59
N GLY A 56 4.46 9.07 2.04
CA GLY A 56 5.39 7.94 2.05
C GLY A 56 4.93 6.74 2.87
N GLN A 57 4.10 6.98 3.88
CA GLN A 57 3.74 5.99 4.91
C GLN A 57 2.24 5.74 5.00
N THR A 58 1.42 6.68 4.55
CA THR A 58 -0.04 6.63 4.70
C THR A 58 -0.75 7.03 3.42
N ALA A 59 -2.00 6.58 3.27
CA ALA A 59 -2.93 7.07 2.27
C ALA A 59 -4.26 7.43 2.94
N GLU A 60 -4.87 8.51 2.48
CA GLU A 60 -6.25 8.85 2.84
C GLU A 60 -7.22 8.18 1.86
N LEU A 61 -8.16 7.43 2.42
CA LEU A 61 -9.27 6.83 1.70
C LEU A 61 -10.54 7.62 2.02
N GLU A 62 -11.15 8.22 1.01
CA GLU A 62 -12.44 8.90 1.13
C GLU A 62 -13.56 7.90 0.87
N LEU A 63 -14.40 7.64 1.87
CA LEU A 63 -15.53 6.72 1.77
C LEU A 63 -16.83 7.49 1.63
N PHE A 64 -17.70 7.03 0.75
CA PHE A 64 -19.03 7.59 0.55
C PHE A 64 -20.08 6.51 0.73
N ALA A 65 -21.19 6.85 1.38
CA ALA A 65 -22.38 6.02 1.45
C ALA A 65 -23.62 6.86 1.10
N THR A 66 -24.45 6.34 0.20
CA THR A 66 -25.73 6.95 -0.15
C THR A 66 -26.85 6.20 0.58
N LEU A 67 -27.50 6.87 1.51
CA LEU A 67 -28.59 6.33 2.32
C LEU A 67 -29.94 6.68 1.70
N ALA A 68 -30.77 5.70 1.39
CA ALA A 68 -32.14 5.88 0.98
C ALA A 68 -33.09 5.72 2.17
N HIS A 69 -34.03 6.67 2.32
CA HIS A 69 -35.07 6.65 3.34
C HIS A 69 -36.46 6.77 2.72
N ARG A 70 -37.43 6.03 3.27
CA ARG A 70 -38.85 6.10 2.88
C ARG A 70 -39.77 5.96 4.10
N GLY A 71 -40.95 6.56 4.06
CA GLY A 71 -41.98 6.44 5.08
C GLY A 71 -41.81 7.39 6.26
N ASN A 72 -42.12 6.91 7.46
CA ASN A 72 -42.04 7.70 8.69
C ASN A 72 -40.60 8.11 9.01
N PRO A 73 -40.36 9.23 9.70
CA PRO A 73 -39.00 9.67 10.04
C PRO A 73 -38.14 8.61 10.71
N ALA A 74 -36.85 8.59 10.35
CA ALA A 74 -35.82 7.82 11.05
C ALA A 74 -34.91 8.78 11.84
N GLU A 75 -34.94 8.66 13.17
CA GLU A 75 -34.20 9.55 14.07
C GLU A 75 -32.81 9.01 14.39
N ASN A 76 -31.88 9.93 14.67
CA ASN A 76 -30.51 9.63 15.11
C ASN A 76 -29.82 8.56 14.25
N VAL A 77 -29.76 8.81 12.94
CA VAL A 77 -29.02 7.97 12.01
C VAL A 77 -27.54 8.33 12.08
N THR A 78 -26.68 7.32 12.24
CA THR A 78 -25.22 7.44 12.16
C THR A 78 -24.67 6.37 11.22
N VAL A 79 -23.50 6.63 10.64
CA VAL A 79 -22.75 5.65 9.85
C VAL A 79 -21.36 5.54 10.44
N ARG A 80 -20.97 4.33 10.83
CA ARG A 80 -19.60 4.02 11.27
C ARG A 80 -18.86 3.39 10.10
N PHE A 81 -17.77 4.02 9.69
CA PHE A 81 -16.86 3.53 8.67
C PHE A 81 -15.63 2.93 9.34
N GLU A 82 -15.19 1.78 8.88
CA GLU A 82 -14.05 1.03 9.42
C GLU A 82 -13.16 0.55 8.28
N ALA A 83 -11.85 0.63 8.47
CA ALA A 83 -10.83 0.07 7.58
C ALA A 83 -10.04 -1.00 8.33
N THR A 84 -10.14 -2.24 7.86
CA THR A 84 -9.46 -3.40 8.42
C THR A 84 -8.41 -3.86 7.43
N ASP A 85 -7.17 -4.05 7.88
CA ASP A 85 -6.11 -4.60 7.05
C ASP A 85 -6.49 -6.01 6.56
N ALA A 86 -6.47 -6.22 5.25
CA ALA A 86 -6.99 -7.42 4.61
C ALA A 86 -6.11 -8.66 4.85
N GLU A 87 -4.84 -8.48 5.24
CA GLU A 87 -3.92 -9.58 5.50
C GLU A 87 -3.94 -10.01 6.98
N SER A 88 -3.80 -9.05 7.90
CA SER A 88 -3.74 -9.28 9.34
C SER A 88 -5.11 -9.34 10.02
N GLY A 89 -6.14 -8.75 9.41
CA GLY A 89 -7.48 -8.60 10.00
C GLY A 89 -7.55 -7.59 11.14
N LEU A 90 -6.56 -6.69 11.25
CA LEU A 90 -6.52 -5.66 12.29
C LEU A 90 -7.26 -4.40 11.85
N LEU A 91 -8.01 -3.78 12.77
CA LEU A 91 -8.67 -2.50 12.52
C LEU A 91 -7.62 -1.37 12.55
N GLU A 92 -7.42 -0.72 11.41
CA GLU A 92 -6.42 0.34 11.24
C GLU A 92 -7.00 1.73 11.44
N ALA A 93 -8.23 1.97 10.96
CA ALA A 93 -8.91 3.25 11.09
C ALA A 93 -10.43 3.07 11.24
N ALA A 94 -11.07 3.96 11.98
CA ALA A 94 -12.52 4.00 12.12
C ALA A 94 -13.02 5.43 12.38
N GLU A 95 -14.15 5.78 11.78
CA GLU A 95 -14.79 7.07 11.99
C GLU A 95 -16.31 6.94 12.00
N GLU A 96 -16.99 7.69 12.88
CA GLU A 96 -18.45 7.70 12.95
C GLU A 96 -18.99 9.07 12.53
N VAL A 97 -19.87 9.07 11.53
CA VAL A 97 -20.50 10.27 11.00
C VAL A 97 -21.97 10.32 11.40
N SER A 98 -22.36 11.43 12.03
CA SER A 98 -23.75 11.71 12.37
C SER A 98 -24.52 12.23 11.16
N VAL A 99 -25.51 11.46 10.70
CA VAL A 99 -26.43 11.87 9.63
C VAL A 99 -27.59 12.68 10.20
N GLY A 100 -27.99 12.38 11.43
CA GLY A 100 -29.11 13.01 12.12
C GLY A 100 -30.45 12.42 11.71
N ASP A 101 -31.50 13.23 11.70
CA ASP A 101 -32.85 12.77 11.39
C ASP A 101 -33.11 12.77 9.88
N LEU A 102 -33.65 11.67 9.38
CA LEU A 102 -34.15 11.53 8.02
C LEU A 102 -35.67 11.65 8.06
N THR A 103 -36.18 12.84 7.75
CA THR A 103 -37.63 13.15 7.79
C THR A 103 -38.27 13.19 6.41
N ALA A 104 -37.48 13.48 5.38
CA ALA A 104 -37.92 13.50 3.99
C ALA A 104 -37.56 12.17 3.31
N GLU A 105 -38.48 11.65 2.50
CA GLU A 105 -38.18 10.53 1.63
C GLU A 105 -37.17 10.94 0.55
N GLY A 106 -36.22 10.06 0.25
CA GLY A 106 -35.18 10.32 -0.75
C GLY A 106 -33.84 9.72 -0.37
N GLU A 107 -32.80 10.20 -1.04
CA GLU A 107 -31.41 9.76 -0.86
C GLU A 107 -30.58 10.87 -0.21
N ARG A 108 -29.67 10.46 0.67
CA ARG A 108 -28.71 11.35 1.33
C ARG A 108 -27.32 10.72 1.30
N ARG A 109 -26.38 11.41 0.67
CA ARG A 109 -24.96 11.02 0.66
C ARG A 109 -24.28 11.50 1.93
N VAL A 110 -23.48 10.63 2.54
CA VAL A 110 -22.60 10.89 3.68
C VAL A 110 -21.20 10.41 3.31
N SER A 111 -20.17 11.09 3.82
CA SER A 111 -18.78 10.76 3.53
C SER A 111 -17.88 10.97 4.73
N THR A 112 -16.74 10.28 4.73
CA THR A 112 -15.64 10.45 5.69
C THR A 112 -14.31 10.16 5.02
N THR A 113 -13.21 10.56 5.65
CA THR A 113 -11.86 10.21 5.25
C THR A 113 -11.23 9.32 6.32
N LEU A 114 -10.61 8.21 5.93
CA LEU A 114 -9.85 7.33 6.81
C LEU A 114 -8.38 7.35 6.38
N THR A 115 -7.47 7.67 7.30
CA THR A 115 -6.03 7.56 7.06
C THR A 115 -5.56 6.17 7.44
N VAL A 116 -5.00 5.44 6.48
CA VAL A 116 -4.48 4.08 6.66
C VAL A 116 -2.99 4.03 6.29
N PRO A 117 -2.23 3.03 6.78
CA PRO A 117 -0.89 2.77 6.25
C PRO A 117 -0.92 2.57 4.73
N ARG A 118 0.16 2.95 4.04
CA ARG A 118 0.21 2.77 2.58
C ARG A 118 0.52 1.33 2.18
N GLU A 119 1.09 0.55 3.09
CA GLU A 119 1.46 -0.84 2.81
C GLU A 119 0.20 -1.73 2.88
N GLY A 120 -0.18 -2.35 1.76
CA GLY A 120 -1.17 -3.43 1.76
C GLY A 120 -2.54 -3.10 1.15
N GLY A 121 -3.55 -3.81 1.65
CA GLY A 121 -4.93 -3.72 1.18
C GLY A 121 -5.92 -3.73 2.34
N TYR A 122 -7.09 -3.16 2.13
CA TYR A 122 -8.07 -2.92 3.19
C TYR A 122 -9.45 -3.45 2.83
N GLU A 123 -10.09 -4.08 3.80
CA GLU A 123 -11.54 -4.26 3.82
C GLU A 123 -12.17 -3.05 4.50
N LEU A 124 -13.03 -2.37 3.75
CA LEU A 124 -13.71 -1.15 4.15
C LEU A 124 -15.17 -1.49 4.44
N GLU A 125 -15.60 -1.34 5.69
CA GLU A 125 -16.97 -1.59 6.14
C GLU A 125 -17.66 -0.27 6.51
N GLY A 126 -18.94 -0.13 6.14
CA GLY A 126 -19.79 0.94 6.64
C GLY A 126 -21.05 0.38 7.26
N VAL A 127 -21.24 0.61 8.56
CA VAL A 127 -22.40 0.13 9.34
C VAL A 127 -23.32 1.29 9.66
N VAL A 128 -24.58 1.17 9.25
CA VAL A 128 -25.61 2.19 9.51
C VAL A 128 -26.34 1.84 10.80
N TYR A 129 -26.38 2.80 11.73
CA TYR A 129 -27.14 2.70 12.96
C TYR A 129 -28.31 3.68 12.96
N ARG A 130 -29.42 3.28 13.57
CA ARG A 130 -30.54 4.14 13.92
C ARG A 130 -30.83 3.96 15.40
N ASN A 131 -30.75 5.04 16.18
CA ASN A 131 -30.88 4.98 17.64
C ASN A 131 -29.99 3.88 18.27
N GLY A 132 -28.73 3.77 17.79
CA GLY A 132 -27.75 2.77 18.25
C GLY A 132 -28.03 1.31 17.84
N THR A 133 -29.08 1.04 17.06
CA THR A 133 -29.36 -0.28 16.49
C THR A 133 -28.88 -0.34 15.05
N ARG A 134 -28.07 -1.34 14.69
CA ARG A 134 -27.63 -1.59 13.31
C ARG A 134 -28.86 -1.87 12.42
N VAL A 135 -28.97 -1.16 11.31
CA VAL A 135 -30.09 -1.28 10.37
C VAL A 135 -29.65 -1.72 8.98
N ASP A 136 -28.40 -1.42 8.59
CA ASP A 136 -27.85 -1.85 7.30
C ASP A 136 -26.31 -1.84 7.34
N GLU A 137 -25.67 -2.43 6.33
CA GLU A 137 -24.21 -2.45 6.18
C GLU A 137 -23.79 -2.50 4.71
N PHE A 138 -22.54 -2.11 4.44
CA PHE A 138 -21.88 -2.40 3.17
C PHE A 138 -20.40 -2.72 3.39
N THR A 139 -19.82 -3.44 2.44
CA THR A 139 -18.39 -3.78 2.43
C THR A 139 -17.79 -3.49 1.05
N ARG A 140 -16.54 -3.01 1.04
CA ARG A 140 -15.71 -2.81 -0.15
C ARG A 140 -14.30 -3.30 0.15
N GLN A 141 -13.53 -3.59 -0.89
CA GLN A 141 -12.13 -3.95 -0.75
C GLN A 141 -11.29 -3.07 -1.66
N VAL A 142 -10.15 -2.63 -1.13
CA VAL A 142 -9.09 -1.95 -1.87
C VAL A 142 -7.82 -2.78 -1.72
N SER A 143 -7.06 -2.90 -2.79
CA SER A 143 -5.79 -3.63 -2.81
C SER A 143 -4.73 -2.80 -3.51
N GLY A 144 -3.47 -2.99 -3.12
CA GLY A 144 -2.33 -2.31 -3.72
C GLY A 144 -2.27 -0.83 -3.37
N VAL A 145 -2.58 -0.45 -2.12
CA VAL A 145 -2.46 0.94 -1.67
C VAL A 145 -1.00 1.42 -1.78
N GLU A 146 -0.04 0.50 -1.71
CA GLU A 146 1.39 0.78 -1.83
C GLU A 146 1.79 1.30 -3.21
N ALA A 147 0.97 1.03 -4.23
CA ALA A 147 1.16 1.50 -5.60
C ALA A 147 0.69 2.94 -5.81
N LEU A 148 0.03 3.55 -4.82
CA LEU A 148 -0.34 4.96 -4.89
C LEU A 148 0.91 5.85 -4.74
N THR A 149 1.14 6.70 -5.73
CA THR A 149 2.29 7.61 -5.75
C THR A 149 1.99 8.85 -4.91
N PRO A 150 2.80 9.16 -3.89
CA PRO A 150 2.69 10.41 -3.14
C PRO A 150 2.88 11.62 -4.05
N ALA A 151 2.20 12.74 -3.77
CA ALA A 151 2.31 13.95 -4.59
C ALA A 151 3.76 14.48 -4.75
N TYR A 152 4.60 14.29 -3.71
CA TYR A 152 6.01 14.68 -3.77
C TYR A 152 6.86 13.78 -4.68
N ALA A 153 6.42 12.54 -4.93
CA ALA A 153 7.06 11.58 -5.81
C ALA A 153 6.40 11.56 -7.20
N GLU A 154 5.22 12.19 -7.34
CA GLU A 154 4.54 12.34 -8.61
C GLU A 154 5.25 13.43 -9.44
N SER A 155 5.85 13.01 -10.55
CA SER A 155 6.49 13.93 -11.48
C SER A 155 5.98 13.73 -12.88
N ASN A 156 5.59 14.84 -13.49
CA ASN A 156 5.31 14.92 -14.92
C ASN A 156 6.60 14.95 -15.76
N VAL A 157 7.78 14.88 -15.13
CA VAL A 157 9.09 14.87 -15.78
C VAL A 157 9.83 13.61 -15.40
N SER A 158 10.32 12.88 -16.40
CA SER A 158 11.16 11.68 -16.26
C SER A 158 12.35 11.76 -17.22
N PHE A 159 13.34 10.88 -17.05
CA PHE A 159 14.29 10.63 -18.12
C PHE A 159 13.57 10.05 -19.35
N VAL A 160 14.14 10.26 -20.54
CA VAL A 160 13.57 9.69 -21.77
C VAL A 160 13.59 8.16 -21.69
N ASP A 161 12.45 7.56 -21.97
CA ASP A 161 12.31 6.11 -22.17
C ASP A 161 12.05 5.89 -23.67
N ASP A 162 13.13 5.88 -24.45
CA ASP A 162 13.11 5.68 -25.89
C ASP A 162 14.18 4.65 -26.27
N PRO A 163 13.88 3.68 -27.14
CA PRO A 163 14.81 2.60 -27.49
C PRO A 163 16.02 3.07 -28.32
N ILE A 164 16.00 4.30 -28.83
CA ILE A 164 17.05 4.87 -29.67
C ILE A 164 17.88 5.89 -28.88
N LEU A 165 17.26 6.63 -27.95
CA LEU A 165 17.94 7.67 -27.18
C LEU A 165 18.42 7.14 -25.83
N GLU A 166 19.72 7.26 -25.58
CA GLU A 166 20.27 7.01 -24.26
C GLU A 166 19.84 8.14 -23.30
N PRO A 167 19.30 7.82 -22.12
CA PRO A 167 18.82 8.83 -21.17
C PRO A 167 19.95 9.68 -20.59
N VAL A 168 21.18 9.14 -20.57
CA VAL A 168 22.40 9.85 -20.20
C VAL A 168 23.34 9.85 -21.40
N THR A 169 23.80 11.02 -21.81
CA THR A 169 24.81 11.19 -22.84
C THR A 169 26.10 11.68 -22.22
N VAL A 170 27.23 11.28 -22.80
CA VAL A 170 28.54 11.75 -22.37
C VAL A 170 29.35 12.16 -23.59
N SER A 171 30.00 13.32 -23.52
CA SER A 171 30.97 13.75 -24.52
C SER A 171 32.26 14.23 -23.85
N ILE A 172 33.38 14.12 -24.56
CA ILE A 172 34.68 14.62 -24.07
C ILE A 172 34.84 16.06 -24.57
N VAL A 173 34.95 17.01 -23.63
CA VAL A 173 35.20 18.42 -23.92
C VAL A 173 36.70 18.68 -24.07
N ASP A 174 37.49 18.11 -23.17
CA ASP A 174 38.94 18.26 -23.13
C ASP A 174 39.60 16.99 -22.58
N ALA A 175 40.74 16.60 -23.15
CA ALA A 175 41.50 15.42 -22.75
C ALA A 175 42.94 15.81 -22.44
N GLY A 176 43.27 15.88 -21.15
CA GLY A 176 44.62 16.11 -20.65
C GLY A 176 45.31 14.82 -20.22
N GLU A 177 46.60 14.94 -19.85
CA GLU A 177 47.43 13.78 -19.48
C GLU A 177 46.91 13.03 -18.25
N ASN A 178 46.40 13.75 -17.24
CA ASN A 178 45.94 13.14 -15.96
C ASN A 178 44.43 13.27 -15.73
N ARG A 179 43.76 14.13 -16.49
CA ARG A 179 42.32 14.39 -16.34
C ARG A 179 41.65 14.59 -17.68
N THR A 180 40.42 14.09 -17.75
CA THR A 180 39.49 14.29 -18.86
C THR A 180 38.30 15.09 -18.36
N THR A 181 37.93 16.13 -19.10
CA THR A 181 36.71 16.90 -18.87
C THR A 181 35.60 16.33 -19.73
N LEU A 182 34.52 15.92 -19.06
CA LEU A 182 33.34 15.32 -19.65
C LEU A 182 32.19 16.33 -19.59
N GLU A 183 31.44 16.47 -20.67
CA GLU A 183 30.10 17.04 -20.65
C GLU A 183 29.11 15.88 -20.50
N LEU A 184 28.37 15.90 -19.40
CA LEU A 184 27.30 14.98 -19.11
C LEU A 184 25.98 15.62 -19.53
N GLY A 185 25.18 14.89 -20.29
CA GLY A 185 23.84 15.31 -20.67
C GLY A 185 22.80 14.31 -20.17
N SER A 186 21.59 14.78 -19.90
CA SER A 186 20.43 13.91 -19.72
C SER A 186 19.23 14.42 -20.47
N TRP A 187 18.54 13.52 -21.16
CA TRP A 187 17.29 13.81 -21.85
C TRP A 187 16.12 13.64 -20.88
N LEU A 188 15.36 14.71 -20.69
CA LEU A 188 14.18 14.72 -19.83
C LEU A 188 12.93 14.96 -20.68
N THR A 189 11.85 14.23 -20.41
CA THR A 189 10.56 14.41 -21.08
C THR A 189 9.53 14.92 -20.09
N ALA A 190 8.91 16.06 -20.40
CA ALA A 190 7.82 16.62 -19.61
C ALA A 190 6.45 16.23 -20.24
N VAL A 191 5.70 15.35 -19.59
CA VAL A 191 4.34 14.94 -20.01
C VAL A 191 3.30 16.00 -19.67
N GLY A 192 3.58 16.83 -18.67
CA GLY A 192 2.74 17.93 -18.19
C GLY A 192 3.58 19.17 -17.88
N PRO A 193 2.96 20.26 -17.38
CA PRO A 193 3.71 21.43 -16.95
C PRO A 193 4.72 21.06 -15.86
N SER A 194 5.95 21.56 -16.00
CA SER A 194 6.99 21.47 -14.98
C SER A 194 7.17 22.82 -14.31
N GLU A 195 7.23 22.84 -12.98
CA GLU A 195 7.54 24.06 -12.23
C GLU A 195 9.05 24.36 -12.33
N ALA A 196 9.40 25.64 -12.47
CA ALA A 196 10.74 26.05 -12.84
C ALA A 196 11.80 25.88 -11.73
N ASP A 197 11.39 25.80 -10.46
CA ASP A 197 12.32 25.91 -9.32
C ASP A 197 12.43 24.63 -8.47
N SER A 198 11.71 23.56 -8.81
CA SER A 198 11.66 22.35 -7.96
C SER A 198 12.52 21.20 -8.47
N LEU A 199 12.97 21.21 -9.74
CA LEU A 199 13.64 20.09 -10.39
C LEU A 199 15.16 20.29 -10.56
N SER A 200 15.94 19.27 -10.22
CA SER A 200 17.38 19.22 -10.51
C SER A 200 17.85 17.82 -10.88
N VAL A 201 18.85 17.74 -11.77
CA VAL A 201 19.54 16.49 -12.08
C VAL A 201 20.91 16.52 -11.42
N THR A 202 21.20 15.51 -10.60
CA THR A 202 22.54 15.29 -10.05
C THR A 202 23.22 14.15 -10.77
N PHE A 203 24.36 14.43 -11.38
CA PHE A 203 25.24 13.44 -11.98
C PHE A 203 26.29 12.99 -10.96
N ILE A 204 26.44 11.68 -10.79
CA ILE A 204 27.43 11.04 -9.92
C ILE A 204 28.30 10.17 -10.81
N VAL A 205 29.61 10.43 -10.82
CA VAL A 205 30.57 9.68 -11.64
C VAL A 205 31.40 8.78 -10.73
N ARG A 206 31.27 7.46 -10.89
CA ARG A 206 31.94 6.44 -10.08
C ARG A 206 32.96 5.68 -10.92
N GLN A 207 34.18 5.56 -10.43
CA GLN A 207 35.22 4.76 -11.09
C GLN A 207 34.83 3.28 -11.02
N ALA A 208 34.85 2.59 -12.16
CA ALA A 208 34.18 1.30 -12.32
C ALA A 208 34.77 0.18 -11.46
N GLU A 209 36.09 0.15 -11.27
CA GLU A 209 36.79 -0.95 -10.56
C GLU A 209 36.69 -0.83 -9.03
N SER A 210 36.79 0.39 -8.51
CA SER A 210 36.85 0.68 -7.06
C SER A 210 35.53 1.20 -6.50
N ASN A 211 34.58 1.54 -7.37
CA ASN A 211 33.30 2.14 -7.05
C ASN A 211 33.41 3.50 -6.31
N VAL A 212 34.59 4.13 -6.36
CA VAL A 212 34.84 5.43 -5.73
C VAL A 212 34.21 6.53 -6.57
N VAL A 213 33.47 7.44 -5.92
CA VAL A 213 32.94 8.64 -6.58
C VAL A 213 34.10 9.55 -6.97
N ALA A 214 34.38 9.62 -8.27
CA ALA A 214 35.41 10.47 -8.84
C ALA A 214 34.95 11.93 -8.91
N ALA A 215 33.65 12.14 -9.15
CA ALA A 215 33.06 13.47 -9.16
C ALA A 215 31.54 13.46 -8.99
N ARG A 216 30.98 14.62 -8.62
CA ARG A 216 29.55 14.87 -8.52
C ARG A 216 29.25 16.29 -8.96
N THR A 217 28.20 16.49 -9.75
CA THR A 217 27.74 17.80 -10.19
C THR A 217 26.21 17.81 -10.29
N SER A 218 25.59 18.97 -10.12
CA SER A 218 24.13 19.14 -10.17
C SER A 218 23.77 20.32 -11.07
N VAL A 219 22.67 20.19 -11.81
CA VAL A 219 22.15 21.21 -12.72
C VAL A 219 20.64 21.35 -12.55
N ASP A 220 20.14 22.59 -12.64
CA ASP A 220 18.71 22.87 -12.60
C ASP A 220 18.02 22.31 -13.84
N ALA A 221 16.87 21.67 -13.64
CA ALA A 221 16.10 20.99 -14.68
C ALA A 221 14.65 21.49 -14.80
N GLY A 222 14.34 22.64 -14.22
CA GLY A 222 13.01 23.23 -14.29
C GLY A 222 12.75 24.00 -15.59
N GLY A 223 11.48 24.32 -15.83
CA GLY A 223 11.05 25.15 -16.96
C GLY A 223 10.93 24.39 -18.29
N LEU A 224 10.89 23.06 -18.23
CA LEU A 224 10.65 22.20 -19.38
C LEU A 224 9.25 22.44 -19.94
N GLN A 225 9.16 22.55 -21.26
CA GLN A 225 7.90 22.75 -21.96
C GLN A 225 7.13 21.43 -21.99
N GLU A 226 5.83 21.52 -21.68
CA GLU A 226 4.91 20.38 -21.78
C GLU A 226 4.95 19.73 -23.17
N GLY A 227 5.00 18.41 -23.19
CA GLY A 227 5.03 17.58 -24.40
C GLY A 227 6.36 17.60 -25.14
N ARG A 228 7.44 18.08 -24.52
CA ARG A 228 8.77 18.11 -25.12
C ARG A 228 9.80 17.36 -24.32
N SER A 229 10.80 16.87 -25.05
CA SER A 229 12.04 16.38 -24.48
C SER A 229 13.12 17.44 -24.66
N ASP A 230 13.82 17.80 -23.59
CA ASP A 230 14.95 18.73 -23.61
C ASP A 230 16.16 18.09 -22.93
N THR A 231 17.36 18.51 -23.32
CA THR A 231 18.61 18.08 -22.67
C THR A 231 19.02 19.09 -21.61
N VAL A 232 19.39 18.60 -20.43
CA VAL A 232 20.17 19.37 -19.45
C VAL A 232 21.61 18.87 -19.44
N THR A 233 22.59 19.77 -19.34
CA THR A 233 24.01 19.41 -19.39
C THR A 233 24.79 19.97 -18.21
N ALA A 234 25.85 19.27 -17.82
CA ALA A 234 26.80 19.69 -16.80
C ALA A 234 28.20 19.16 -17.13
N GLU A 235 29.23 19.96 -16.88
CA GLU A 235 30.62 19.55 -17.05
C GLU A 235 31.22 19.00 -15.76
N VAL A 236 32.10 18.01 -15.91
CA VAL A 236 32.82 17.40 -14.79
C VAL A 236 34.23 16.98 -15.21
N SER A 237 35.20 17.01 -14.29
CA SER A 237 36.57 16.56 -14.55
C SER A 237 36.89 15.31 -13.73
N VAL A 238 37.29 14.24 -14.43
CA VAL A 238 37.63 12.94 -13.84
C VAL A 238 39.08 12.57 -14.17
N PRO A 239 39.72 11.69 -13.38
CA PRO A 239 40.99 11.10 -13.77
C PRO A 239 40.93 10.46 -15.18
N SER A 240 42.00 10.59 -15.96
CA SER A 240 42.12 9.92 -17.26
C SER A 240 42.36 8.42 -17.09
N GLU A 241 42.17 7.65 -18.16
CA GLU A 241 42.57 6.24 -18.27
C GLU A 241 41.78 5.25 -17.38
N TYR A 242 40.57 5.62 -16.95
CA TYR A 242 39.66 4.72 -16.23
C TYR A 242 38.27 4.70 -16.83
N ASN A 243 37.57 3.57 -16.65
CA ASN A 243 36.16 3.47 -16.95
C ASN A 243 35.30 4.00 -15.80
N TYR A 244 34.16 4.60 -16.12
CA TYR A 244 33.25 5.21 -15.16
C TYR A 244 31.80 4.81 -15.40
N TYR A 245 31.07 4.59 -14.31
CA TYR A 245 29.61 4.66 -14.31
C TYR A 245 29.16 6.10 -14.06
N VAL A 246 28.14 6.54 -14.78
CA VAL A 246 27.49 7.85 -14.58
C VAL A 246 26.05 7.61 -14.18
N ASP A 247 25.72 7.93 -12.93
CA ASP A 247 24.34 7.90 -12.45
C ASP A 247 23.75 9.30 -12.52
N ALA A 248 22.62 9.47 -13.21
CA ALA A 248 21.83 10.68 -13.22
C ALA A 248 20.61 10.49 -12.32
N VAL A 249 20.49 11.36 -11.30
CA VAL A 249 19.39 11.32 -10.32
C VAL A 249 18.54 12.57 -10.49
N LEU A 250 17.31 12.39 -10.98
CA LEU A 250 16.33 13.46 -11.07
C LEU A 250 15.66 13.61 -9.70
N THR A 251 15.69 14.83 -9.16
CA THR A 251 15.05 15.13 -7.89
C THR A 251 14.06 16.28 -8.00
N ARG A 252 12.98 16.19 -7.22
CA ARG A 252 12.06 17.29 -6.95
C ARG A 252 12.08 17.63 -5.47
N ASP A 253 12.47 18.85 -5.11
CA ASP A 253 12.52 19.31 -3.71
C ASP A 253 13.28 18.34 -2.77
N GLY A 254 14.34 17.70 -3.30
CA GLY A 254 15.16 16.73 -2.57
C GLY A 254 14.62 15.29 -2.54
N VAL A 255 13.47 15.01 -3.16
CA VAL A 255 12.93 13.66 -3.35
C VAL A 255 13.43 13.10 -4.68
N ILE A 256 13.93 11.87 -4.69
CA ILE A 256 14.27 11.15 -5.92
C ILE A 256 12.98 10.81 -6.66
N VAL A 257 12.91 11.27 -7.90
CA VAL A 257 11.77 11.06 -8.80
C VAL A 257 12.08 9.96 -9.81
N ASP A 258 13.29 9.99 -10.38
CA ASP A 258 13.71 9.07 -11.42
C ASP A 258 15.23 8.93 -11.42
N THR A 259 15.74 7.84 -11.99
CA THR A 259 17.18 7.56 -12.10
C THR A 259 17.51 6.96 -13.46
N ALA A 260 18.61 7.42 -14.05
CA ALA A 260 19.17 6.86 -15.27
C ALA A 260 20.67 6.61 -15.11
N GLY A 261 21.21 5.72 -15.94
CA GLY A 261 22.62 5.35 -15.93
C GLY A 261 23.24 5.45 -17.31
N GLY A 262 24.53 5.76 -17.34
CA GLY A 262 25.39 5.71 -18.51
C GLY A 262 26.78 5.21 -18.14
N VAL A 263 27.63 5.01 -19.15
CA VAL A 263 29.02 4.57 -18.97
C VAL A 263 29.98 5.47 -19.74
N VAL A 264 31.20 5.57 -19.26
CA VAL A 264 32.30 6.27 -19.93
C VAL A 264 33.48 5.33 -19.99
N ASN A 265 33.92 5.02 -21.22
CA ASN A 265 35.06 4.15 -21.46
C ASN A 265 36.29 4.99 -21.80
N LEU A 266 37.12 5.33 -20.79
CA LEU A 266 38.39 6.03 -20.99
C LEU A 266 39.60 5.11 -20.80
N ASP A 267 39.42 3.90 -20.26
CA ASP A 267 40.48 2.91 -20.20
C ASP A 267 40.79 2.41 -21.63
N PRO A 268 42.04 2.48 -22.09
CA PRO A 268 42.40 2.04 -23.44
C PRO A 268 42.43 0.51 -23.60
N THR A 269 42.37 -0.24 -22.50
CA THR A 269 42.53 -1.70 -22.46
C THR A 269 41.26 -2.46 -22.11
N GLU A 270 40.33 -1.82 -21.41
CA GLU A 270 39.06 -2.43 -20.99
C GLU A 270 37.87 -1.53 -21.36
N THR A 271 36.72 -2.14 -21.68
CA THR A 271 35.46 -1.41 -21.86
C THR A 271 34.37 -2.07 -21.04
N ILE A 272 33.52 -1.24 -20.45
CA ILE A 272 32.32 -1.65 -19.72
C ILE A 272 31.05 -1.27 -20.49
N ASP A 273 30.01 -2.08 -20.28
CA ASP A 273 28.66 -1.80 -20.74
C ASP A 273 27.74 -1.59 -19.53
N ARG A 274 26.68 -0.80 -19.70
CA ARG A 274 25.69 -0.53 -18.65
C ARG A 274 24.94 -1.81 -18.21
N ASP A 275 24.64 -2.69 -19.16
CA ASP A 275 23.78 -3.86 -18.95
C ASP A 275 24.57 -5.16 -18.69
N GLN A 276 25.89 -5.06 -18.48
CA GLN A 276 26.72 -6.22 -18.16
C GLN A 276 26.56 -6.57 -16.67
N THR A 277 25.76 -7.60 -16.37
CA THR A 277 25.84 -8.34 -15.11
C THR A 277 27.17 -9.08 -15.02
N GLU A 278 27.85 -8.93 -13.88
CA GLU A 278 29.12 -9.53 -13.47
C GLU A 278 29.58 -10.75 -14.29
N GLN A 279 30.79 -10.69 -14.85
CA GLN A 279 31.46 -11.87 -15.38
C GLN A 279 31.85 -12.78 -14.21
N GLU A 280 31.34 -14.02 -14.20
CA GLU A 280 31.85 -15.09 -13.35
C GLU A 280 33.33 -15.30 -13.69
N VAL A 281 34.22 -14.73 -12.88
CA VAL A 281 35.63 -15.07 -12.95
C VAL A 281 35.76 -16.47 -12.37
N GLU A 282 35.95 -17.46 -13.24
CA GLU A 282 36.24 -18.83 -12.83
C GLU A 282 37.57 -18.80 -12.08
N PHE A 283 37.51 -18.83 -10.75
CA PHE A 283 38.70 -18.92 -9.90
C PHE A 283 39.32 -20.31 -10.12
N ASP A 284 40.30 -20.38 -11.02
CA ASP A 284 41.04 -21.58 -11.31
C ASP A 284 42.18 -21.73 -10.30
N ALA A 285 41.96 -22.57 -9.28
CA ALA A 285 42.95 -22.83 -8.23
C ALA A 285 44.25 -23.51 -8.75
N SER A 286 44.26 -23.91 -10.03
CA SER A 286 45.40 -24.49 -10.73
C SER A 286 46.51 -23.47 -11.03
N ASP A 287 46.21 -22.16 -11.05
CA ASP A 287 47.22 -21.09 -11.22
C ASP A 287 48.13 -20.88 -9.99
N PHE A 288 47.78 -21.52 -8.86
CA PHE A 288 48.57 -21.46 -7.61
C PHE A 288 49.31 -22.76 -7.30
N GLU A 289 49.20 -23.80 -8.14
CA GLU A 289 49.99 -25.02 -7.99
C GLU A 289 51.39 -24.79 -8.57
N SER A 290 52.33 -24.44 -7.69
CA SER A 290 53.76 -24.57 -8.01
C SER A 290 54.10 -26.06 -8.05
N ASP A 291 54.65 -26.50 -9.19
CA ASP A 291 55.10 -27.86 -9.51
C ASP A 291 56.38 -28.25 -8.71
N ASP A 292 56.38 -27.98 -7.41
CA ASP A 292 57.44 -28.34 -6.48
C ASP A 292 56.95 -29.49 -5.60
N GLY A 293 57.39 -30.69 -5.97
CA GLY A 293 57.16 -31.91 -5.21
C GLY A 293 57.57 -31.77 -3.73
N PRO A 294 56.91 -32.51 -2.83
CA PRO A 294 57.08 -32.31 -1.39
C PRO A 294 58.54 -32.55 -0.97
N PRO A 295 59.18 -31.61 -0.24
CA PRO A 295 60.49 -31.89 0.34
C PRO A 295 60.34 -32.90 1.49
N ASP A 296 61.22 -33.92 1.48
CA ASP A 296 61.35 -34.94 2.51
C ASP A 296 61.38 -34.33 3.91
N ARG A 297 60.39 -34.69 4.74
CA ARG A 297 60.32 -34.26 6.15
C ARG A 297 60.97 -35.32 7.05
N PRO A 298 61.89 -34.96 7.97
CA PRO A 298 62.48 -35.92 8.90
C PRO A 298 61.46 -36.38 9.94
N GLU A 299 61.55 -37.65 10.32
CA GLU A 299 60.74 -38.31 11.36
C GLU A 299 60.88 -37.61 12.72
N GLY A 300 59.75 -37.20 13.29
CA GLY A 300 59.62 -36.67 14.64
C GLY A 300 58.26 -37.02 15.23
N THR A 301 58.25 -38.01 16.12
CA THR A 301 57.08 -38.48 16.86
C THR A 301 56.55 -37.41 17.82
N GLU A 302 55.29 -36.97 17.65
CA GLU A 302 54.43 -36.54 18.76
C GLU A 302 52.96 -36.59 18.33
N ALA A 303 52.22 -37.54 18.92
CA ALA A 303 50.81 -37.75 18.67
C ALA A 303 49.98 -36.65 19.35
N THR A 304 49.37 -35.77 18.56
CA THR A 304 48.34 -34.85 19.04
C THR A 304 46.98 -35.37 18.61
N ALA A 305 46.22 -35.86 19.59
CA ALA A 305 44.88 -36.39 19.42
C ALA A 305 43.90 -35.30 18.96
N ALA A 306 43.29 -35.51 17.80
CA ALA A 306 42.14 -34.76 17.33
C ALA A 306 40.93 -35.11 18.21
N GLN A 307 40.52 -34.18 19.08
CA GLN A 307 39.27 -34.25 19.83
C GLN A 307 38.14 -33.75 18.93
N THR A 308 37.51 -34.67 18.21
CA THR A 308 36.20 -34.45 17.57
C THR A 308 35.11 -34.53 18.64
N PRO A 309 34.27 -33.48 18.87
CA PRO A 309 33.13 -33.56 19.78
C PRO A 309 32.01 -34.40 19.13
N GLY A 310 32.18 -35.71 19.12
CA GLY A 310 31.18 -36.68 18.66
C GLY A 310 30.48 -37.29 19.86
N PHE A 311 29.16 -37.07 19.99
CA PHE A 311 28.32 -37.80 20.93
C PHE A 311 28.45 -39.31 20.65
N GLY A 312 29.14 -40.02 21.54
CA GLY A 312 29.46 -41.43 21.36
C GLY A 312 28.22 -42.34 21.41
N PRO A 313 28.36 -43.59 20.93
CA PRO A 313 27.26 -44.55 20.74
C PRO A 313 26.47 -44.88 22.03
N VAL A 314 26.99 -44.56 23.20
CA VAL A 314 26.31 -44.73 24.49
C VAL A 314 25.10 -43.79 24.63
N VAL A 315 25.18 -42.55 24.11
CA VAL A 315 24.06 -41.58 24.17
C VAL A 315 22.89 -42.04 23.30
N ALA A 316 23.18 -42.66 22.15
CA ALA A 316 22.15 -43.20 21.25
C ALA A 316 21.37 -44.35 21.90
N VAL A 317 22.03 -45.21 22.70
CA VAL A 317 21.37 -46.32 23.40
C VAL A 317 20.47 -45.80 24.54
N VAL A 318 20.92 -44.76 25.27
CA VAL A 318 20.09 -44.14 26.34
C VAL A 318 18.87 -43.43 25.75
N ALA A 319 18.99 -42.76 24.61
CA ALA A 319 17.86 -42.12 23.93
C ALA A 319 16.79 -43.14 23.48
N LEU A 320 17.20 -44.28 22.92
CA LEU A 320 16.28 -45.35 22.51
C LEU A 320 15.56 -46.02 23.68
N LEU A 321 16.24 -46.24 24.81
CA LEU A 321 15.61 -46.76 26.03
C LEU A 321 14.63 -45.77 26.65
N SER A 322 14.92 -44.48 26.58
CA SER A 322 14.05 -43.39 27.06
C SER A 322 12.76 -43.30 26.24
N ALA A 323 12.85 -43.39 24.91
CA ALA A 323 11.71 -43.35 24.01
C ALA A 323 10.78 -44.57 24.19
N GLY A 324 11.34 -45.76 24.40
CA GLY A 324 10.56 -46.98 24.67
C GLY A 324 9.79 -46.94 26.01
N LEU A 325 10.38 -46.34 27.05
CA LEU A 325 9.73 -46.19 28.36
C LEU A 325 8.61 -45.15 28.36
N LEU A 326 8.73 -44.08 27.58
CA LEU A 326 7.69 -43.08 27.39
C LEU A 326 6.51 -43.60 26.56
N ALA A 327 6.76 -44.41 25.54
CA ALA A 327 5.69 -45.04 24.74
C ALA A 327 4.84 -46.04 25.56
N ARG A 328 5.44 -46.70 26.57
CA ARG A 328 4.72 -47.64 27.44
C ARG A 328 3.89 -46.95 28.54
N ARG A 329 4.10 -45.65 28.80
CA ARG A 329 3.30 -44.85 29.75
C ARG A 329 2.10 -44.15 29.11
N ARG A 330 1.96 -44.19 27.78
CA ARG A 330 0.82 -43.61 27.03
C ARG A 330 -0.05 -44.67 26.32
N ARG A 331 0.07 -45.95 26.71
CA ARG A 331 -0.90 -47.01 26.41
C ARG A 331 -1.56 -47.47 27.69
#